data_AF-A0A0F9C8Q9-F1
#
_entry.id   AF-A0A0F9C8Q9-F1
#
_cell.length_a   1.000
_cell.length_b   1.000
_cell.length_c   1.000
_cell.angle_alpha   90.00
_cell.angle_beta   90.00
_cell.angle_gamma   90.00
#
_symmetry.space_group_name_H-M   'P 1'
#
loop_
_entity.id
_entity.type
_entity.pdbx_description
1 polymer ?
#
loop_
_entity_poly.entity_id
_entity_poly.type
_entity_poly.pdbx_seq_one_letter_code
_entity_poly.pdbx_strand_id
1 'polypeptide(L)'
;YATHCLFKIRMGNWVPVGKMITHKECHNPPCCNPKHFRLGTNQTNANDMVRDRRQYHPTGKRNSMVKLTNVKVRKIKRLLAQGLTQEKIGQRFGVVRSNISQIRMGETWTHITGIERGPKRPCGSKLSDENVYEIKRLLIQGELSQREIGERLGVSESTINHINTGRTWAHMTEDVRRRYAKARESE
;
A
#
# COMPACT_ATOMS: atom_id res chain seq x y z
N TYR A 1 11.06 -32.50 25.24
CA TYR A 1 11.35 -32.92 26.62
C TYR A 1 12.85 -33.08 26.87
N ALA A 2 13.59 -33.81 26.02
CA ALA A 2 15.04 -34.01 26.17
C ALA A 2 15.88 -32.71 26.29
N THR A 3 15.52 -31.65 25.56
CA THR A 3 16.25 -30.37 25.54
C THR A 3 16.21 -29.63 26.88
N HIS A 4 15.08 -29.66 27.60
CA HIS A 4 14.95 -29.02 28.92
C HIS A 4 15.75 -29.75 30.00
N CYS A 5 15.78 -31.09 29.95
CA CYS A 5 16.61 -31.91 30.83
C CYS A 5 18.11 -31.65 30.61
N LEU A 6 18.54 -31.55 29.34
CA LEU A 6 19.93 -31.25 28.98
C LEU A 6 20.37 -29.87 29.47
N PHE A 7 19.50 -28.87 29.35
CA PHE A 7 19.76 -27.52 29.88
C PHE A 7 19.94 -27.52 31.39
N LYS A 8 19.07 -28.24 32.14
CA LYS A 8 19.20 -28.40 33.59
C LYS A 8 20.53 -29.04 33.98
N ILE A 9 20.92 -30.12 33.30
CA ILE A 9 22.17 -30.84 33.56
C ILE A 9 23.39 -29.94 33.29
N ARG A 10 23.35 -29.09 32.27
CA ARG A 10 24.51 -28.29 31.83
C ARG A 10 24.65 -26.93 32.53
N MET A 11 23.53 -26.30 32.90
CA MET A 11 23.47 -24.93 33.42
C MET A 11 23.08 -24.88 34.91
N GLY A 12 22.79 -26.04 35.52
CA GLY A 12 22.44 -26.17 36.94
C GLY A 12 21.05 -25.66 37.32
N ASN A 13 20.31 -25.06 36.39
CA ASN A 13 19.03 -24.40 36.65
C ASN A 13 17.96 -24.80 35.64
N TRP A 14 16.70 -24.72 36.05
CA TRP A 14 15.56 -24.89 35.14
C TRP A 14 15.41 -23.67 34.22
N VAL A 15 14.79 -23.88 33.06
CA VAL A 15 14.48 -22.78 32.12
C VAL A 15 13.48 -21.83 32.80
N PRO A 16 13.78 -20.51 32.90
CA PRO A 16 12.87 -19.55 33.52
C PRO A 16 11.54 -19.45 32.77
N VAL A 17 10.46 -19.13 33.50
CA VAL A 17 9.12 -18.92 32.92
C VAL A 17 9.18 -17.84 31.83
N GLY A 18 8.54 -18.09 30.69
CA GLY A 18 8.54 -17.19 29.54
C GLY A 18 9.82 -17.23 28.69
N LYS A 19 10.81 -18.05 29.05
CA LYS A 19 11.98 -18.35 28.22
C LYS A 19 11.88 -19.73 27.60
N MET A 20 12.60 -19.92 26.50
CA MET A 20 12.73 -21.20 25.81
C MET A 20 14.17 -21.41 25.34
N ILE A 21 14.51 -22.66 25.08
CA ILE A 21 15.80 -23.01 24.50
C ILE A 21 15.67 -22.90 22.98
N THR A 22 16.47 -22.04 22.38
CA THR A 22 16.55 -21.83 20.94
C THR A 22 17.93 -22.21 20.44
N HIS A 23 18.05 -22.69 19.20
CA HIS A 23 19.35 -22.85 18.56
C HIS A 23 19.87 -21.48 18.09
N LYS A 24 21.12 -21.15 18.39
CA LYS A 24 21.70 -19.84 18.05
C LYS A 24 21.84 -19.64 16.53
N GLU A 25 22.53 -20.58 15.88
CA GLU A 25 22.91 -20.53 14.46
C GLU A 25 22.72 -21.89 13.75
N CYS A 26 22.39 -22.94 14.50
CA CYS A 26 22.28 -24.28 13.95
C CYS A 26 20.88 -24.48 13.36
N HIS A 27 20.76 -24.51 12.04
CA HIS A 27 19.51 -24.77 11.30
C HIS A 27 19.23 -26.26 11.08
N ASN A 28 19.65 -27.11 12.03
CA ASN A 28 19.51 -28.56 11.93
C ASN A 28 18.54 -29.05 13.01
N PRO A 29 17.25 -29.30 12.69
CA PRO A 29 16.23 -29.73 13.65
C PRO A 29 16.62 -30.92 14.56
N PRO A 30 17.33 -31.96 14.08
CA PRO A 30 17.78 -33.06 14.95
C PRO A 30 18.99 -32.71 15.85
N CYS A 31 19.54 -31.50 15.80
CA CYS A 31 20.74 -31.15 16.56
C CYS A 31 20.48 -31.11 18.07
N CYS A 32 21.22 -31.93 18.82
CA CYS A 32 21.17 -32.05 20.27
C CYS A 32 22.46 -31.57 20.98
N ASN A 33 23.39 -30.92 20.27
CA ASN A 33 24.63 -30.42 20.85
C ASN A 33 24.34 -29.26 21.84
N PRO A 34 24.67 -29.41 23.15
CA PRO A 34 24.39 -28.38 24.15
C PRO A 34 25.02 -27.02 23.83
N LYS A 35 26.17 -26.99 23.14
CA LYS A 35 26.86 -25.73 22.78
C LYS A 35 26.07 -24.87 21.79
N HIS A 36 25.13 -25.46 21.05
CA HIS A 36 24.31 -24.75 20.06
C HIS A 36 23.06 -24.11 20.66
N PHE A 37 22.77 -24.37 21.94
CA PHE A 37 21.61 -23.86 22.64
C PHE A 37 21.85 -22.47 23.24
N ARG A 38 20.81 -21.64 23.22
CA ARG A 38 20.74 -20.32 23.85
C ARG A 38 19.38 -20.15 24.53
N LEU A 39 19.31 -19.39 25.61
CA LEU A 39 18.05 -18.91 26.17
C LEU A 39 17.48 -17.79 25.30
N GLY A 40 16.26 -17.99 24.80
CA GLY A 40 15.50 -17.03 24.01
C GLY A 40 14.07 -16.88 24.50
N THR A 41 13.29 -16.06 23.80
CA THR A 41 11.83 -15.99 23.90
C THR A 41 11.20 -16.43 22.59
N ASN A 42 9.89 -16.62 22.58
CA ASN A 42 9.11 -16.76 21.34
C ASN A 42 9.45 -15.65 20.33
N GLN A 43 9.56 -14.40 20.82
CA GLN A 43 9.85 -13.25 19.98
C GLN A 43 11.24 -13.31 19.36
N THR A 44 12.28 -13.71 20.11
CA THR A 44 13.62 -13.83 19.55
C THR A 44 13.69 -14.94 18.49
N ASN A 45 13.02 -16.06 18.70
CA ASN A 45 12.94 -17.15 17.72
C ASN A 45 12.21 -16.70 16.43
N ALA A 46 11.14 -15.92 16.56
CA ALA A 46 10.44 -15.32 15.42
C ALA A 46 11.34 -14.34 14.66
N ASN A 47 12.08 -13.48 15.37
CA ASN A 47 13.05 -12.56 14.76
C ASN A 47 14.17 -13.31 14.02
N ASP A 48 14.70 -14.39 14.61
CA ASP A 48 15.73 -15.24 13.99
C ASP A 48 15.17 -15.91 12.71
N MET A 49 13.94 -16.42 12.73
CA MET A 49 13.27 -16.96 11.54
C MET A 49 13.11 -15.93 10.41
N VAL A 50 12.79 -14.67 10.75
CA VAL A 50 12.67 -13.57 9.78
C VAL A 50 14.04 -13.18 9.23
N ARG A 51 15.05 -13.01 10.10
CA ARG A 51 16.45 -12.72 9.73
C ARG A 51 16.99 -13.76 8.77
N ASP A 52 16.79 -15.04 9.08
CA ASP A 52 17.29 -16.17 8.30
C ASP A 52 16.39 -16.50 7.10
N ARG A 53 15.33 -15.71 6.85
CA ARG A 53 14.38 -15.87 5.73
C ARG A 53 13.71 -17.25 5.66
N ARG A 54 13.54 -17.91 6.81
CA ARG A 54 12.88 -19.22 6.94
C ARG A 54 11.37 -19.13 7.20
N GLN A 55 10.85 -17.91 7.21
CA GLN A 55 9.43 -17.63 7.28
C GLN A 55 8.68 -18.24 6.08
N TYR A 56 7.69 -19.08 6.36
CA TYR A 56 6.85 -19.71 5.34
C TYR A 56 5.76 -18.74 4.88
N HIS A 57 5.87 -18.25 3.64
CA HIS A 57 4.89 -17.39 2.99
C HIS A 57 4.21 -18.13 1.83
N PRO A 58 3.19 -18.97 2.10
CA PRO A 58 2.52 -19.68 1.04
C PRO A 58 1.79 -18.69 0.14
N THR A 59 2.05 -18.75 -1.16
CA THR A 59 1.39 -17.92 -2.18
C THR A 59 0.51 -18.75 -3.10
N GLY A 60 -0.57 -18.14 -3.59
CA GLY A 60 -1.48 -18.76 -4.55
C GLY A 60 -2.06 -20.09 -4.07
N LYS A 61 -1.87 -21.16 -4.85
CA LYS A 61 -2.42 -22.50 -4.56
C LYS A 61 -1.86 -23.16 -3.30
N ARG A 62 -0.69 -22.74 -2.82
CA ARG A 62 -0.08 -23.28 -1.58
C ARG A 62 -0.70 -22.66 -0.32
N ASN A 63 -1.50 -21.62 -0.47
CA ASN A 63 -2.23 -20.98 0.61
C ASN A 63 -3.70 -21.39 0.56
N SER A 64 -4.10 -22.29 1.46
CA SER A 64 -5.47 -22.79 1.56
C SER A 64 -6.49 -21.70 1.92
N MET A 65 -6.06 -20.56 2.48
CA MET A 65 -6.93 -19.43 2.79
C MET A 65 -7.21 -18.50 1.59
N VAL A 66 -6.50 -18.67 0.46
CA VAL A 66 -6.71 -17.83 -0.72
C VAL A 66 -7.96 -18.27 -1.47
N LYS A 67 -9.05 -17.52 -1.30
CA LYS A 67 -10.34 -17.76 -1.98
C LYS A 67 -10.25 -17.74 -3.52
N LEU A 68 -9.31 -16.96 -4.06
CA LEU A 68 -9.10 -16.73 -5.50
C LEU A 68 -7.85 -17.45 -6.03
N THR A 69 -8.06 -18.52 -6.80
CA THR A 69 -6.96 -19.21 -7.51
C THR A 69 -6.80 -18.67 -8.93
N ASN A 70 -5.64 -18.92 -9.56
CA ASN A 70 -5.35 -18.53 -10.95
C ASN A 70 -6.46 -18.94 -11.93
N VAL A 71 -7.04 -20.13 -11.74
CA VAL A 71 -8.12 -20.65 -12.58
C VAL A 71 -9.41 -19.85 -12.37
N LYS A 72 -9.76 -19.55 -11.11
CA LYS A 72 -10.93 -18.71 -10.78
C LYS A 72 -10.77 -17.30 -11.36
N VAL A 73 -9.59 -16.70 -11.26
CA VAL A 73 -9.32 -15.35 -11.81
C VAL A 73 -9.47 -15.32 -13.33
N ARG A 74 -8.98 -16.33 -14.06
CA ARG A 74 -9.21 -16.43 -15.52
C ARG A 74 -10.71 -16.57 -15.84
N LYS A 75 -11.46 -17.31 -15.04
CA LYS A 75 -12.91 -17.46 -15.22
C LYS A 75 -13.65 -16.15 -14.93
N ILE A 76 -13.24 -15.41 -13.89
CA ILE A 76 -13.74 -14.06 -13.58
C ILE A 76 -13.49 -13.12 -14.76
N LYS A 77 -12.27 -13.12 -15.34
CA LYS A 77 -11.97 -12.30 -16.54
C LYS A 77 -12.92 -12.61 -17.70
N ARG A 78 -13.19 -13.89 -17.99
CA ARG A 78 -14.14 -14.29 -19.05
C ARG A 78 -15.57 -13.84 -18.75
N LEU A 79 -16.04 -14.00 -17.51
CA LEU A 79 -17.39 -13.60 -17.11
C LEU A 79 -17.58 -12.07 -17.16
N LEU A 80 -16.54 -11.31 -16.82
CA LEU A 80 -16.53 -9.85 -17.00
C LEU A 80 -16.62 -9.47 -18.48
N ALA A 81 -15.90 -10.16 -19.36
CA ALA A 81 -15.97 -9.93 -20.81
C ALA A 81 -17.35 -10.30 -21.41
N GLN A 82 -18.07 -11.23 -20.79
CA GLN A 82 -19.45 -11.58 -21.13
C GLN A 82 -20.49 -10.58 -20.59
N GLY A 83 -20.06 -9.50 -19.93
CA GLY A 83 -20.96 -8.46 -19.41
C GLY A 83 -21.67 -8.81 -18.11
N LEU A 84 -21.29 -9.89 -17.41
CA LEU A 84 -21.89 -10.19 -16.11
C LEU A 84 -21.52 -9.11 -15.09
N THR A 85 -22.48 -8.77 -14.23
CA THR A 85 -22.26 -7.82 -13.15
C THR A 85 -21.25 -8.35 -12.13
N GLN A 86 -20.41 -7.46 -11.61
CA GLN A 86 -19.41 -7.80 -10.59
C GLN A 86 -20.04 -8.43 -9.34
N GLU A 87 -21.27 -8.02 -9.02
CA GLU A 87 -22.03 -8.53 -7.88
C GLU A 87 -22.38 -10.01 -8.05
N LYS A 88 -22.95 -10.39 -9.20
CA LYS A 88 -23.27 -11.80 -9.51
C LYS A 88 -22.02 -12.67 -9.56
N ILE A 89 -20.92 -12.14 -10.09
CA ILE A 89 -19.63 -12.83 -10.09
C ILE A 89 -19.13 -13.00 -8.64
N GLY A 90 -19.27 -11.99 -7.79
CA GLY A 90 -18.87 -12.02 -6.39
C GLY A 90 -19.58 -13.11 -5.61
N GLN A 91 -20.91 -13.14 -5.74
CA GLN A 91 -21.76 -14.18 -5.14
C GLN A 91 -21.34 -15.58 -5.60
N ARG A 92 -21.10 -15.77 -6.91
CA ARG A 92 -20.73 -17.08 -7.48
C ARG A 92 -19.37 -17.61 -6.99
N PHE A 93 -18.41 -16.73 -6.68
CA PHE A 93 -17.07 -17.13 -6.25
C PHE A 93 -16.81 -16.93 -4.74
N GLY A 94 -17.80 -16.44 -3.98
CA GLY A 94 -17.67 -16.14 -2.55
C GLY A 94 -16.68 -15.00 -2.26
N VAL A 95 -16.60 -14.01 -3.16
CA VAL A 95 -15.68 -12.88 -3.08
C VAL A 95 -16.44 -11.56 -3.11
N VAL A 96 -15.91 -10.55 -2.42
CA VAL A 96 -16.52 -9.21 -2.40
C VAL A 96 -16.36 -8.55 -3.77
N ARG A 97 -17.36 -7.76 -4.17
CA ARG A 97 -17.38 -7.00 -5.44
C ARG A 97 -16.13 -6.14 -5.64
N SER A 98 -15.58 -5.55 -4.58
CA SER A 98 -14.34 -4.76 -4.62
C SER A 98 -13.15 -5.55 -5.19
N ASN A 99 -12.96 -6.81 -4.79
CA ASN A 99 -11.89 -7.67 -5.32
C ASN A 99 -12.03 -7.86 -6.84
N ILE A 100 -13.25 -8.02 -7.33
CA ILE A 100 -13.52 -8.18 -8.77
C ILE A 100 -13.26 -6.86 -9.50
N SER A 101 -13.61 -5.72 -8.88
CA SER A 101 -13.27 -4.41 -9.43
C SER A 101 -11.75 -4.22 -9.54
N GLN A 102 -10.98 -4.61 -8.53
CA GLN A 102 -9.51 -4.54 -8.57
C GLN A 102 -8.91 -5.43 -9.67
N ILE A 103 -9.44 -6.65 -9.84
CA ILE A 103 -9.05 -7.54 -10.95
C ILE A 103 -9.37 -6.89 -12.31
N ARG A 104 -10.55 -6.28 -12.44
CA ARG A 104 -10.99 -5.61 -13.67
C ARG A 104 -10.13 -4.38 -13.99
N MET A 105 -9.74 -3.62 -12.97
CA MET A 105 -8.92 -2.40 -13.11
C MET A 105 -7.42 -2.69 -13.29
N GLY A 106 -7.00 -3.95 -13.26
CA GLY A 106 -5.58 -4.30 -13.34
C GLY A 106 -4.78 -3.89 -12.10
N GLU A 107 -5.43 -3.70 -10.94
CA GLU A 107 -4.72 -3.40 -9.68
C GLU A 107 -4.17 -4.67 -9.03
N THR A 108 -4.83 -5.81 -9.27
CA THR A 108 -4.43 -7.12 -8.77
C THR A 108 -4.43 -8.15 -9.88
N TRP A 109 -3.64 -9.21 -9.73
CA TRP A 109 -3.55 -10.32 -10.67
C TRP A 109 -3.16 -9.94 -12.10
N THR A 110 -2.44 -8.83 -12.28
CA THR A 110 -1.92 -8.33 -13.58
C THR A 110 -1.16 -9.40 -14.35
N HIS A 111 -0.28 -10.16 -13.66
CA HIS A 111 0.47 -11.27 -14.23
C HIS A 111 -0.41 -12.43 -14.77
N ILE A 112 -1.71 -12.48 -14.43
CA ILE A 112 -2.66 -13.47 -14.93
C ILE A 112 -3.63 -12.87 -15.95
N THR A 113 -4.12 -11.66 -15.66
CA THR A 113 -5.14 -11.01 -16.49
C THR A 113 -4.53 -10.28 -17.68
N GLY A 114 -3.28 -9.84 -17.61
CA GLY A 114 -2.65 -8.98 -18.61
C GLY A 114 -3.33 -7.62 -18.73
N ILE A 115 -4.11 -7.21 -17.72
CA ILE A 115 -4.76 -5.90 -17.69
C ILE A 115 -3.81 -4.95 -16.97
N GLU A 116 -3.34 -3.94 -17.68
CA GLU A 116 -2.54 -2.87 -17.09
C GLU A 116 -3.43 -1.88 -16.35
N ARG A 117 -2.88 -1.34 -15.25
CA ARG A 117 -3.59 -0.35 -14.44
C ARG A 117 -3.69 0.95 -15.24
N GLY A 118 -4.91 1.39 -15.53
CA GLY A 118 -5.15 2.70 -16.13
C GLY A 118 -4.70 3.85 -15.22
N PRO A 119 -4.54 5.07 -15.76
CA PRO A 119 -4.18 6.24 -14.97
C PRO A 119 -5.19 6.44 -13.83
N LYS A 120 -4.70 6.86 -12.67
CA LYS A 120 -5.54 7.15 -11.50
C LYS A 120 -6.54 8.22 -11.92
N ARG A 121 -7.85 7.95 -11.80
CA ARG A 121 -8.86 8.99 -12.04
C ARG A 121 -8.55 10.16 -11.11
N PRO A 122 -8.50 11.41 -11.61
CA PRO A 122 -8.39 12.56 -10.73
C PRO A 122 -9.53 12.45 -9.72
N CYS A 123 -9.22 12.64 -8.43
CA CYS A 123 -10.30 12.74 -7.45
C CYS A 123 -11.14 13.94 -7.88
N GLY A 124 -12.47 13.86 -7.77
CA GLY A 124 -13.40 14.85 -8.31
C GLY A 124 -13.36 16.21 -7.60
N SER A 125 -12.17 16.79 -7.37
CA SER A 125 -12.05 18.19 -7.07
C SER A 125 -12.66 18.96 -8.24
N LYS A 126 -13.59 19.86 -7.94
CA LYS A 126 -14.20 20.79 -8.90
C LYS A 126 -13.16 21.62 -9.68
N LEU A 127 -11.92 21.61 -9.24
CA LEU A 127 -10.77 22.31 -9.80
C LEU A 127 -9.88 21.34 -10.56
N SER A 128 -9.65 21.62 -11.84
CA SER A 128 -8.58 21.04 -12.64
C SER A 128 -7.28 21.83 -12.45
N ASP A 129 -6.18 21.24 -12.91
CA ASP A 129 -4.85 21.85 -12.94
C ASP A 129 -4.87 23.20 -13.69
N GLU A 130 -5.61 23.28 -14.80
CA GLU A 130 -5.80 24.50 -15.58
C GLU A 130 -6.52 25.59 -14.79
N ASN A 131 -7.60 25.24 -14.06
CA ASN A 131 -8.34 26.20 -13.23
C ASN A 131 -7.44 26.77 -12.12
N VAL A 132 -6.58 25.93 -11.51
CA VAL A 132 -5.63 26.38 -10.47
C VAL A 132 -4.58 27.33 -11.04
N TYR A 133 -4.11 27.07 -12.27
CA TYR A 133 -3.19 27.96 -12.99
C TYR A 133 -3.84 29.32 -13.28
N GLU A 134 -5.07 29.35 -13.79
CA GLU A 134 -5.81 30.57 -14.08
C GLU A 134 -6.05 31.42 -12.82
N ILE A 135 -6.47 30.78 -11.72
CA ILE A 135 -6.63 31.47 -10.42
C ILE A 135 -5.32 32.14 -10.00
N LYS A 136 -4.18 31.45 -10.09
CA LYS A 136 -2.89 32.01 -9.67
C LYS A 136 -2.40 33.13 -10.58
N ARG A 137 -2.59 32.99 -11.90
CA ARG A 137 -2.29 34.05 -12.85
C ARG A 137 -3.07 35.32 -12.52
N LEU A 138 -4.39 35.22 -12.34
CA LEU A 138 -5.25 36.37 -12.05
C LEU A 138 -4.88 37.05 -10.72
N LEU A 139 -4.50 36.27 -9.70
CA LEU A 139 -4.02 36.80 -8.43
C LEU A 139 -2.67 37.53 -8.53
N ILE A 140 -1.75 37.08 -9.40
CA ILE A 140 -0.44 37.71 -9.60
C ILE A 140 -0.57 38.99 -10.42
N GLN A 141 -1.44 39.00 -11.44
CA GLN A 141 -1.73 40.20 -12.23
C GLN A 141 -2.45 41.28 -11.40
N GLY A 142 -3.21 40.88 -10.37
CA GLY A 142 -3.91 41.81 -9.47
C GLY A 142 -5.13 42.48 -10.10
N GLU A 143 -5.59 42.00 -11.24
CA GLU A 143 -6.70 42.58 -12.02
C GLU A 143 -8.09 42.28 -11.42
N LEU A 144 -8.21 41.24 -10.60
CA LEU A 144 -9.48 40.77 -10.03
C LEU A 144 -9.34 40.39 -8.55
N SER A 145 -10.37 40.68 -7.77
CA SER A 145 -10.46 40.26 -6.37
C SER A 145 -10.71 38.75 -6.25
N GLN A 146 -10.35 38.17 -5.11
CA GLN A 146 -10.57 36.74 -4.83
C GLN A 146 -12.05 36.35 -4.96
N ARG A 147 -12.96 37.27 -4.61
CA ARG A 147 -14.41 37.09 -4.77
C ARG A 147 -14.82 37.00 -6.25
N GLU A 148 -14.36 37.92 -7.09
CA GLU A 148 -14.69 37.95 -8.52
C GLU A 148 -14.13 36.74 -9.27
N ILE A 149 -12.93 36.29 -8.90
CA ILE A 149 -12.34 35.04 -9.42
C ILE A 149 -13.20 33.83 -9.02
N GLY A 150 -13.74 33.83 -7.80
CA GLY A 150 -14.62 32.79 -7.29
C GLY A 150 -15.95 32.72 -8.03
N GLU A 151 -16.58 33.87 -8.28
CA GLU A 151 -17.81 33.98 -9.05
C GLU A 151 -17.62 33.49 -10.49
N ARG A 152 -16.51 33.88 -11.14
CA ARG A 152 -16.19 33.48 -12.52
C ARG A 152 -15.98 31.99 -12.71
N LEU A 153 -15.38 31.31 -11.73
CA LEU A 153 -15.06 29.88 -11.80
C LEU A 153 -16.05 28.99 -11.01
N GLY A 154 -17.04 29.59 -10.34
CA GLY A 154 -18.01 28.89 -9.50
C GLY A 154 -17.39 28.22 -8.28
N VAL A 155 -16.36 28.82 -7.68
CA VAL A 155 -15.62 28.29 -6.52
C VAL A 155 -15.67 29.31 -5.39
N SER A 156 -15.71 28.85 -4.12
CA SER A 156 -15.75 29.78 -2.99
C SER A 156 -14.44 30.55 -2.85
N GLU A 157 -14.55 31.80 -2.38
CA GLU A 157 -13.39 32.65 -2.05
C GLU A 157 -12.43 31.96 -1.07
N SER A 158 -12.94 31.21 -0.10
CA SER A 158 -12.12 30.44 0.84
C SER A 158 -11.25 29.38 0.16
N THR A 159 -11.74 28.74 -0.91
CA THR A 159 -10.94 27.81 -1.71
C THR A 159 -9.84 28.54 -2.46
N ILE A 160 -10.13 29.71 -3.01
CA ILE A 160 -9.12 30.57 -3.66
C ILE A 160 -8.06 31.00 -2.67
N ASN A 161 -8.43 31.37 -1.44
CA ASN A 161 -7.47 31.68 -0.39
C ASN A 161 -6.60 30.47 -0.01
N HIS A 162 -7.16 29.26 0.09
CA HIS A 162 -6.39 28.05 0.34
C HIS A 162 -5.40 27.70 -0.78
N ILE A 163 -5.77 27.97 -2.04
CA ILE A 163 -4.85 27.87 -3.19
C ILE A 163 -3.80 29.00 -3.09
N ASN A 164 -4.20 30.21 -2.72
CA ASN A 164 -3.28 31.34 -2.67
C ASN A 164 -2.17 31.14 -1.62
N THR A 165 -2.58 30.75 -0.41
CA THR A 165 -1.72 30.45 0.73
C THR A 165 -0.91 29.15 0.55
N GLY A 166 -1.18 28.36 -0.49
CA GLY A 166 -0.49 27.09 -0.73
C GLY A 166 -0.89 25.97 0.21
N ARG A 167 -1.94 26.17 1.04
CA ARG A 167 -2.54 25.13 1.89
C ARG A 167 -3.07 23.97 1.05
N THR A 168 -3.51 24.26 -0.16
CA THR A 168 -3.87 23.30 -1.21
C THR A 168 -3.08 23.58 -2.48
N TRP A 169 -2.78 22.54 -3.26
CA TRP A 169 -2.10 22.64 -4.57
C TRP A 169 -0.69 23.27 -4.53
N ALA A 170 0.02 23.18 -3.39
CA ALA A 170 1.33 23.80 -3.16
C ALA A 170 2.32 23.66 -4.33
N HIS A 171 2.46 22.43 -4.88
CA HIS A 171 3.37 22.13 -5.98
C HIS A 171 3.11 22.96 -7.25
N MET A 172 1.84 23.15 -7.61
CA MET A 172 1.46 23.99 -8.76
C MET A 172 1.67 25.46 -8.46
N THR A 173 1.29 25.88 -7.24
CA THR A 173 1.33 27.29 -6.86
C THR A 173 2.75 27.86 -6.81
N GLU A 174 3.72 27.02 -6.46
CA GLU A 174 5.14 27.35 -6.43
C GLU A 174 5.72 27.44 -7.85
N ASP A 175 5.36 26.50 -8.73
CA ASP A 175 5.79 26.52 -10.13
C ASP A 175 5.32 27.79 -10.86
N VAL A 176 4.05 28.18 -10.68
CA VAL A 176 3.51 29.40 -11.29
C VAL A 176 4.25 30.65 -10.80
N ARG A 177 4.49 30.77 -9.48
CA ARG A 177 5.26 31.90 -8.93
C ARG A 177 6.65 32.00 -9.53
N ARG A 178 7.37 30.86 -9.66
CA ARG A 178 8.71 30.83 -10.26
C ARG A 178 8.70 31.25 -11.72
N ARG A 179 7.73 30.77 -12.51
CA ARG A 179 7.61 31.15 -13.93
C ARG A 179 7.36 32.64 -14.10
N TYR A 180 6.46 33.21 -13.31
CA TYR A 180 6.18 34.66 -13.35
C TYR A 180 7.34 35.52 -12.81
N ALA A 181 8.07 35.07 -11.78
CA ALA A 181 9.27 35.75 -11.31
C ALA A 181 10.35 35.83 -12.40
N LYS A 182 10.63 34.71 -13.07
CA LYS A 182 11.58 34.66 -14.20
C LYS A 182 11.16 35.56 -15.37
N ALA A 183 9.87 35.60 -15.70
CA ALA A 183 9.35 36.44 -16.77
C ALA A 183 9.58 37.93 -16.49
N ARG A 184 9.37 38.38 -15.25
CA ARG A 184 9.61 39.77 -14.81
C ARG A 184 11.09 40.16 -14.74
N GLU A 185 11.99 39.19 -14.58
CA GLU A 185 13.45 39.42 -14.59
C GLU A 185 14.03 39.49 -16.01
N SER A 186 13.24 39.10 -17.01
CA SER A 186 13.64 39.03 -18.43
C SER A 186 13.12 40.19 -19.28
N GLU A 187 12.34 41.11 -18.68
CA GLU A 187 11.83 42.38 -19.25
C GLU A 187 12.63 43.56 -18.72
#